data_AF-A0A2S0L5Q7-F1
#
_entry.id   AF-A0A2S0L5Q7-F1
#
_cell.length_a   1.000
_cell.length_b   1.000
_cell.length_c   1.000
_cell.angle_alpha   90.00
_cell.angle_beta   90.00
_cell.angle_gamma   90.00
#
_symmetry.space_group_name_H-M   'P 1'
#
loop_
_entity.id
_entity.type
_entity.pdbx_description
1 polymer ?
#
loop_
_entity_poly.entity_id
_entity_poly.type
_entity_poly.pdbx_seq_one_letter_code
_entity_poly.pdbx_strand_id
1 'polypeptide(L)'
;MMEYYKTCAYPKPQTRKKKKKQNGYKDKASRFCAYCGKPYAERHEVFGGSNRQISIDLGFQVDVCHEHHEELHMNCSKWAQEENIKLRRFYQKKYEEEKIDEGMTPEQARNDWMILIGRNYL
;
A
#
# COMPACT_ATOMS: atom_id res chain seq x y z
N MET A 1 33.67 15.68 -18.87
CA MET A 1 33.68 14.64 -17.81
C MET A 1 33.08 13.32 -18.32
N MET A 2 33.54 12.82 -19.48
CA MET A 2 33.08 11.54 -20.08
C MET A 2 34.25 10.67 -20.59
N GLU A 3 35.41 11.25 -20.93
CA GLU A 3 36.60 10.50 -21.38
C GLU A 3 37.15 9.51 -20.34
N TYR A 4 37.22 9.92 -19.06
CA TYR A 4 37.84 9.13 -17.98
C TYR A 4 37.24 7.72 -17.81
N TYR A 5 35.92 7.59 -18.01
CA TYR A 5 35.21 6.31 -17.84
C TYR A 5 35.24 5.43 -19.10
N LYS A 6 35.78 5.89 -20.24
CA LYS A 6 35.96 5.06 -21.44
C LYS A 6 37.18 4.13 -21.32
N THR A 7 38.18 4.52 -20.53
CA THR A 7 39.43 3.78 -20.33
C THR A 7 39.55 3.16 -18.92
N CYS A 8 38.56 3.39 -18.05
CA CYS A 8 38.56 2.86 -16.69
C CYS A 8 38.12 1.38 -16.70
N ALA A 9 38.89 0.52 -16.03
CA ALA A 9 38.58 -0.90 -15.86
C ALA A 9 37.27 -1.14 -15.07
N TYR A 10 36.81 -0.13 -14.33
CA TYR A 10 35.57 -0.21 -13.56
C TYR A 10 34.42 0.48 -14.31
N PRO A 11 33.33 -0.24 -14.62
CA PRO A 11 32.18 0.36 -15.27
C PRO A 11 31.57 1.41 -14.35
N LYS A 12 31.07 2.50 -14.94
CA LYS A 12 30.34 3.54 -14.20
C LYS A 12 29.17 2.88 -13.44
N PRO A 13 28.97 3.17 -12.14
CA PRO A 13 27.85 2.63 -11.40
C PRO A 13 26.53 3.03 -12.08
N GLN A 14 25.79 2.03 -12.57
CA GLN A 14 24.47 2.24 -13.16
C GLN A 14 23.43 2.28 -12.04
N THR A 15 22.95 3.47 -11.68
CA THR A 15 21.81 3.62 -10.79
C THR A 15 20.51 3.32 -11.55
N ARG A 16 20.17 2.03 -11.70
CA ARG A 16 18.87 1.65 -12.27
C ARG A 16 17.77 1.91 -11.24
N LYS A 17 16.78 2.72 -11.61
CA LYS A 17 15.56 2.90 -10.78
C LYS A 17 14.89 1.55 -10.58
N LYS A 18 14.57 1.20 -9.34
CA LYS A 18 13.80 -0.02 -9.02
C LYS A 18 12.44 0.05 -9.72
N LYS A 19 12.01 -1.05 -10.34
CA LYS A 19 10.67 -1.17 -10.93
C LYS A 19 9.63 -1.14 -9.80
N LYS A 20 8.55 -0.37 -9.99
CA LYS A 20 7.44 -0.32 -9.03
C LYS A 20 6.66 -1.64 -9.08
N LYS A 21 6.25 -2.13 -7.90
CA LYS A 21 5.37 -3.29 -7.74
C LYS A 21 3.96 -2.97 -8.22
N GLN A 22 3.24 -3.99 -8.71
CA GLN A 22 1.88 -3.90 -9.24
C GLN A 22 0.98 -4.94 -8.55
N ASN A 23 -0.33 -4.68 -8.49
CA ASN A 23 -1.29 -5.43 -7.67
C ASN A 23 -1.64 -6.85 -8.14
N GLY A 24 -0.81 -7.49 -8.96
CA GLY A 24 -1.01 -8.87 -9.41
C GLY A 24 -2.34 -9.07 -10.16
N TYR A 25 -2.29 -9.12 -11.50
CA TYR A 25 -3.51 -9.39 -12.28
C TYR A 25 -3.92 -10.87 -12.27
N LYS A 26 -2.97 -11.78 -12.00
CA LYS A 26 -3.12 -13.23 -12.24
C LYS A 26 -4.22 -13.87 -11.40
N ASP A 27 -4.39 -13.42 -10.16
CA ASP A 27 -5.38 -13.91 -9.20
C ASP A 27 -6.70 -13.10 -9.25
N LYS A 28 -6.89 -12.21 -10.23
CA LYS A 28 -8.14 -11.40 -10.33
C LYS A 28 -9.38 -12.28 -10.43
N ALA A 29 -9.34 -13.35 -11.22
CA ALA A 29 -10.50 -14.22 -11.48
C ALA A 29 -11.04 -14.91 -10.22
N SER A 30 -10.18 -15.21 -9.24
CA SER A 30 -10.55 -15.87 -8.00
C SER A 30 -11.00 -14.93 -6.87
N ARG A 31 -10.96 -13.61 -7.11
CA ARG A 31 -11.26 -12.60 -6.07
C ARG A 31 -12.68 -12.09 -6.18
N PHE A 32 -13.28 -11.85 -5.02
CA PHE A 32 -14.65 -11.38 -4.88
C PHE A 32 -14.67 -10.05 -4.13
N CYS A 33 -15.59 -9.18 -4.51
CA CYS A 33 -15.75 -7.89 -3.85
C CYS A 33 -16.18 -8.10 -2.40
N ALA A 34 -15.44 -7.50 -1.46
CA ALA A 34 -15.75 -7.58 -0.03
C ALA A 34 -17.13 -7.01 0.34
N TYR A 35 -17.69 -6.10 -0.46
CA TYR A 35 -18.97 -5.45 -0.17
C TYR A 35 -20.17 -6.11 -0.87
N CYS A 36 -20.04 -6.45 -2.15
CA CYS A 36 -21.16 -6.94 -2.96
C CYS A 36 -20.99 -8.36 -3.51
N GLY A 37 -19.86 -9.01 -3.26
CA GLY A 37 -19.61 -10.39 -3.70
C GLY A 37 -19.43 -10.57 -5.22
N LYS A 38 -19.37 -9.49 -6.01
CA LYS A 38 -19.09 -9.60 -7.46
C LYS A 38 -17.71 -10.25 -7.70
N PRO A 39 -17.58 -11.20 -8.64
CA PRO A 39 -16.31 -11.80 -9.00
C PRO A 39 -15.40 -10.81 -9.75
N TYR A 40 -14.15 -11.22 -10.01
CA TYR A 40 -13.13 -10.41 -10.70
C TYR A 40 -12.75 -9.12 -9.98
N ALA A 41 -12.69 -9.17 -8.65
CA ALA A 41 -12.42 -8.00 -7.84
C ALA A 41 -11.01 -7.42 -8.08
N GLU A 42 -10.95 -6.08 -8.08
CA GLU A 42 -9.75 -5.27 -8.16
C GLU A 42 -9.23 -4.98 -6.76
N ARG A 43 -7.92 -4.77 -6.67
CA ARG A 43 -7.26 -4.54 -5.39
C ARG A 43 -7.13 -3.06 -5.15
N HIS A 44 -7.93 -2.56 -4.22
CA HIS A 44 -7.87 -1.19 -3.77
C HIS A 44 -6.74 -1.03 -2.75
N GLU A 45 -5.83 -0.10 -3.02
CA GLU A 45 -4.75 0.28 -2.10
C GLU A 45 -5.27 1.34 -1.13
N VAL A 46 -5.36 0.99 0.16
CA VAL A 46 -5.91 1.91 1.17
C VAL A 46 -5.07 3.17 1.33
N PHE A 47 -3.75 3.05 1.16
CA PHE A 47 -2.83 4.18 1.08
C PHE A 47 -2.26 4.28 -0.33
N GLY A 48 -2.81 5.22 -1.12
CA GLY A 48 -2.36 5.52 -2.47
C GLY A 48 -1.13 6.44 -2.54
N GLY A 49 -0.85 6.98 -3.73
CA GLY A 49 0.21 7.98 -3.93
C GLY A 49 1.62 7.45 -3.63
N SER A 50 2.36 8.17 -2.78
CA SER A 50 3.70 7.75 -2.32
C SER A 50 3.68 6.44 -1.53
N ASN A 51 2.59 6.19 -0.80
CA ASN A 51 2.46 5.05 0.12
C ASN A 51 1.89 3.81 -0.58
N ARG A 52 1.60 3.89 -1.88
CA ARG A 52 1.13 2.77 -2.70
C ARG A 52 2.01 1.52 -2.57
N GLN A 53 3.33 1.69 -2.59
CA GLN A 53 4.23 0.54 -2.50
C GLN A 53 4.18 -0.12 -1.11
N ILE A 54 4.01 0.68 -0.05
CA ILE A 54 3.82 0.17 1.31
C ILE A 54 2.54 -0.65 1.39
N SER A 55 1.44 -0.16 0.79
CA SER A 55 0.18 -0.90 0.73
C SER A 55 0.34 -2.27 0.07
N ILE A 56 1.15 -2.36 -0.99
CA ILE A 56 1.44 -3.65 -1.66
C ILE A 56 2.29 -4.56 -0.77
N ASP A 57 3.28 -4.00 -0.09
CA ASP A 57 4.28 -4.76 0.65
C ASP A 57 3.73 -5.34 1.95
N LEU A 58 2.85 -4.59 2.62
CA LEU A 58 2.23 -4.98 3.88
C LEU A 58 0.80 -5.52 3.70
N GLY A 59 0.30 -5.57 2.46
CA GLY A 59 -1.05 -6.05 2.16
C GLY A 59 -2.16 -5.14 2.69
N PHE A 60 -1.94 -3.82 2.74
CA PHE A 60 -2.98 -2.83 3.07
C PHE A 60 -3.93 -2.61 1.89
N GLN A 61 -4.63 -3.68 1.55
CA GLN A 61 -5.35 -3.84 0.30
C GLN A 61 -6.66 -4.58 0.53
N VAL A 62 -7.73 -4.06 -0.06
CA VAL A 62 -9.06 -4.69 -0.05
C VAL A 62 -9.48 -5.04 -1.47
N ASP A 63 -10.04 -6.23 -1.64
CA ASP A 63 -10.57 -6.67 -2.93
C ASP A 63 -12.00 -6.17 -3.09
N VAL A 64 -12.23 -5.38 -4.14
CA VAL A 64 -13.49 -4.68 -4.41
C VAL A 64 -13.80 -4.71 -5.90
N CYS A 65 -15.08 -4.72 -6.29
CA CYS A 65 -15.42 -4.59 -7.72
C CYS A 65 -15.08 -3.17 -8.22
N HIS A 66 -15.02 -3.02 -9.53
CA HIS A 66 -14.61 -1.77 -10.18
C HIS A 66 -15.39 -0.53 -9.66
N GLU A 67 -16.70 -0.63 -9.52
CA GLU A 67 -17.56 0.46 -9.01
C GLU A 67 -17.12 0.93 -7.61
N HIS A 68 -17.00 0.00 -6.65
CA HIS A 68 -16.54 0.32 -5.30
C HIS A 68 -15.06 0.75 -5.29
N HIS A 69 -14.23 0.21 -6.19
CA HIS A 69 -12.83 0.60 -6.33
C HIS A 69 -12.72 2.07 -6.72
N GLU A 70 -13.47 2.50 -7.74
CA GLU A 70 -13.50 3.89 -8.20
C GLU A 70 -14.09 4.81 -7.14
N GLU A 71 -15.19 4.43 -6.50
CA GLU A 71 -15.83 5.22 -5.47
C GLU A 71 -14.90 5.44 -4.26
N LEU A 72 -14.22 4.39 -3.78
CA LEU A 72 -13.19 4.48 -2.73
C LEU A 72 -11.99 5.31 -3.18
N HIS A 73 -11.52 5.15 -4.41
CA HIS A 73 -10.39 5.91 -4.95
C HIS A 73 -10.70 7.41 -5.08
N MET A 74 -11.88 7.74 -5.59
CA MET A 74 -12.36 9.12 -5.73
C MET A 74 -12.74 9.73 -4.39
N ASN A 75 -13.09 8.90 -3.41
CA ASN A 75 -13.44 9.32 -2.05
C ASN A 75 -14.57 10.38 -2.06
N CYS A 76 -15.49 10.27 -3.01
CA CYS A 76 -16.46 11.31 -3.34
C CYS A 76 -17.77 11.17 -2.55
N SER A 77 -18.22 9.95 -2.28
CA SER A 77 -19.44 9.71 -1.53
C SER A 77 -19.18 9.70 -0.03
N LYS A 78 -20.25 9.92 0.76
CA LYS A 78 -20.18 9.82 2.22
C LYS A 78 -19.74 8.42 2.67
N TRP A 79 -20.28 7.38 2.02
CA TRP A 79 -19.88 6.00 2.27
C TRP A 79 -18.38 5.79 2.01
N ALA A 80 -17.85 6.28 0.88
CA ALA A 80 -16.43 6.13 0.55
C ALA A 80 -15.52 6.82 1.57
N GLN A 81 -15.90 8.01 2.02
CA GLN A 81 -15.16 8.77 3.03
C GLN A 81 -15.12 8.04 4.38
N GLU A 82 -16.26 7.55 4.83
CA GLU A 82 -16.38 6.79 6.07
C GLU A 82 -15.60 5.47 5.98
N GLU A 83 -15.74 4.74 4.87
CA GLU A 83 -15.08 3.45 4.68
C GLU A 83 -13.56 3.63 4.51
N ASN A 84 -13.07 4.66 3.82
CA ASN A 84 -11.64 4.96 3.75
C ASN A 84 -11.05 5.26 5.14
N ILE A 85 -11.74 6.02 5.99
CA ILE A 85 -11.28 6.27 7.37
C ILE A 85 -11.25 4.96 8.15
N LYS A 86 -12.29 4.14 8.04
CA LYS A 86 -12.39 2.84 8.70
C LYS A 86 -11.29 1.88 8.27
N LEU A 87 -11.03 1.75 6.96
CA LEU A 87 -9.96 0.91 6.42
C LEU A 87 -8.58 1.39 6.92
N ARG A 88 -8.32 2.70 6.91
CA ARG A 88 -7.05 3.25 7.42
C ARG A 88 -6.85 2.96 8.90
N ARG A 89 -7.89 3.12 9.72
CA ARG A 89 -7.88 2.75 11.14
C ARG A 89 -7.66 1.27 11.35
N PHE A 90 -8.34 0.43 10.57
CA PHE A 90 -8.22 -1.02 10.64
C PHE A 90 -6.78 -1.47 10.38
N TYR A 91 -6.16 -0.99 9.29
CA TYR A 91 -4.78 -1.38 8.96
C TYR A 91 -3.76 -0.78 9.92
N GLN A 92 -3.98 0.43 10.44
CA GLN A 92 -3.13 0.97 11.50
C GLN A 92 -3.18 0.10 12.76
N LYS A 93 -4.40 -0.22 13.23
CA LYS A 93 -4.58 -1.05 14.41
C LYS A 93 -3.96 -2.44 14.22
N LYS A 94 -4.23 -3.08 13.09
CA LYS A 94 -3.66 -4.39 12.74
C LYS A 94 -2.13 -4.34 12.74
N TYR A 95 -1.53 -3.31 12.13
CA TYR A 95 -0.08 -3.14 12.10
C TYR A 95 0.50 -2.94 13.50
N GLU A 96 -0.10 -2.07 14.32
CA GLU A 96 0.35 -1.85 15.69
C GLU A 96 0.24 -3.12 16.55
N GLU A 97 -0.85 -3.88 16.41
CA GLU A 97 -1.03 -5.18 17.07
C GLU A 97 0.05 -6.18 16.65
N GLU A 98 0.29 -6.34 15.34
CA GLU A 98 1.36 -7.22 14.83
C GLU A 98 2.74 -6.82 15.37
N LYS A 99 3.01 -5.52 15.50
CA LYS A 99 4.29 -5.03 16.07
C LYS A 99 4.41 -5.23 17.58
N ILE A 100 3.31 -5.09 18.30
CA ILE A 100 3.27 -5.38 19.74
C ILE A 100 3.49 -6.88 19.96
N ASP A 101 2.88 -7.74 19.14
CA ASP A 101 3.08 -9.19 19.19
C ASP A 101 4.53 -9.59 18.86
N GLU A 102 5.21 -8.83 17.99
CA GLU A 102 6.66 -8.96 17.73
C GLU A 102 7.55 -8.46 18.89
N GLY A 103 6.96 -7.87 19.94
CA GLY A 103 7.64 -7.46 21.17
C GLY A 103 7.87 -5.95 21.32
N MET A 104 7.27 -5.10 20.47
CA MET A 104 7.32 -3.65 20.66
C MET A 104 6.36 -3.17 21.74
N THR A 105 6.65 -2.03 22.37
CA THR A 105 5.64 -1.34 23.19
C THR A 105 4.61 -0.65 22.28
N PRO A 106 3.40 -0.34 22.78
CA PRO A 106 2.40 0.40 22.01
C PRO A 106 2.91 1.74 21.47
N GLU A 107 3.74 2.46 22.24
CA GLU A 107 4.33 3.74 21.82
C GLU A 107 5.35 3.55 20.70
N GLN A 108 6.16 2.49 20.76
CA GLN A 108 7.12 2.16 19.70
C GLN A 108 6.41 1.79 18.41
N ALA A 109 5.36 0.96 18.50
CA ALA A 109 4.54 0.57 17.35
C ALA A 109 3.86 1.79 16.69
N ARG A 110 3.31 2.71 17.47
CA ARG A 110 2.73 3.97 16.98
C ARG A 110 3.76 4.87 16.31
N ASN A 111 4.96 4.98 16.89
CA ASN A 111 6.05 5.78 16.31
C ASN A 111 6.53 5.17 14.99
N ASP A 112 6.67 3.85 14.92
CA ASP A 112 7.03 3.14 13.71
C ASP A 112 5.97 3.33 12.60
N TRP A 113 4.68 3.24 12.95
CA TRP A 113 3.59 3.57 12.03
C TRP A 113 3.69 5.01 11.50
N MET A 114 3.96 5.97 12.37
CA MET A 114 4.13 7.37 11.98
C MET A 114 5.33 7.57 11.05
N ILE A 115 6.43 6.83 11.24
CA ILE A 115 7.59 6.84 10.33
C ILE A 115 7.22 6.23 8.98
N LEU A 116 6.45 5.14 8.98
CA LEU A 116 6.06 4.39 7.79
C LEU A 116 5.04 5.14 6.92
N ILE A 117 3.94 5.61 7.53
CA ILE A 117 2.78 6.17 6.83
C ILE A 117 2.73 7.69 6.89
N GLY A 118 3.31 8.31 7.93
CA GLY A 118 3.35 9.76 8.12
C GLY A 118 2.09 10.37 8.74
N ARG A 119 1.08 9.57 9.11
CA ARG A 119 -0.19 10.04 9.66
C ARG A 119 -0.78 9.06 10.67
N ASN A 120 -1.40 9.60 11.71
CA ASN A 120 -2.16 8.84 12.69
C ASN A 120 -3.67 8.89 12.36
N TYR A 121 -4.34 7.74 12.39
CA TYR A 121 -5.78 7.59 12.14
C TYR A 121 -6.56 7.11 13.38
N LEU A 122 -5.87 6.67 14.44
CA LEU A 122 -6.41 6.30 15.75
C LEU A 122 -6.39 7.49 16.70
#